data_AF-A0A1F3S8Y9-F1
#
_entry.id   AF-A0A1F3S8Y9-F1
#
_cell.length_a   1.000
_cell.length_b   1.000
_cell.length_c   1.000
_cell.angle_alpha   90.00
_cell.angle_beta   90.00
_cell.angle_gamma   90.00
#
_symmetry.space_group_name_H-M   'P 1'
#
loop_
_entity.id
_entity.type
_entity.pdbx_description
1 polymer ?
#
loop_
_entity_poly.entity_id
_entity_poly.type
_entity_poly.pdbx_seq_one_letter_code
_entity_poly.pdbx_strand_id
1 'polypeptide(L)' 'MDVLSAWPEMMGTAVAHRTKSLSIRNKTLILHIDSSVLRDELAHGKQIIIDRVNAQAGMEIINNIWFA' A
#
# COMPACT_ATOMS: atom_id res chain seq x y z
N MET A 1 -7.39 15.50 1.62
CA MET A 1 -7.26 14.14 2.18
C MET A 1 -6.17 13.44 1.41
N ASP A 2 -5.18 12.89 2.11
CA ASP A 2 -4.03 12.23 1.48
C ASP A 2 -4.37 10.75 1.26
N VAL A 3 -4.04 10.17 0.10
CA VAL A 3 -4.36 8.76 -0.21
C VAL A 3 -3.72 7.83 0.82
N LEU A 4 -2.56 8.20 1.35
CA LEU A 4 -1.86 7.47 2.41
C LEU A 4 -2.63 7.48 3.74
N SER A 5 -3.37 8.55 4.04
CA SER A 5 -4.19 8.64 5.26
C SER A 5 -5.41 7.71 5.23
N ALA A 6 -5.88 7.35 4.03
CA ALA A 6 -6.95 6.37 3.83
C ALA A 6 -6.45 4.91 3.87
N TRP A 7 -5.14 4.67 4.10
CA TRP A 7 -4.58 3.33 4.13
C TRP A 7 -5.28 2.35 5.11
N PRO A 8 -5.62 2.74 6.36
CA PRO A 8 -6.34 1.86 7.27
C PRO A 8 -7.74 1.49 6.80
N GLU A 9 -8.41 2.39 6.07
CA GLU A 9 -9.72 2.14 5.48
C GLU A 9 -9.61 1.24 4.24
N MET A 10 -8.59 1.46 3.41
CA MET A 10 -8.33 0.67 2.20
C MET A 10 -7.87 -0.77 2.49
N MET A 11 -7.02 -0.97 3.50
CA MET A 11 -6.36 -2.26 3.77
C MET A 11 -6.81 -2.94 5.06
N GLY A 12 -7.53 -2.22 5.92
CA GLY A 12 -7.89 -2.68 7.26
C GLY A 12 -6.85 -2.30 8.31
N THR A 13 -7.33 -2.13 9.53
CA THR A 13 -6.54 -1.72 10.70
C THR A 13 -5.40 -2.69 11.03
N ALA A 14 -5.59 -4.00 10.82
CA ALA A 14 -4.58 -5.02 11.08
C ALA A 14 -3.33 -4.85 10.19
N VAL A 15 -3.52 -4.55 8.90
CA VAL A 15 -2.42 -4.29 7.95
C VAL A 15 -1.77 -2.95 8.27
N ALA A 16 -2.58 -1.91 8.50
CA ALA A 16 -2.09 -0.58 8.84
C ALA A 16 -1.22 -0.57 10.10
N HIS A 17 -1.60 -1.31 11.15
CA HIS A 17 -0.83 -1.42 12.39
C HIS A 17 0.57 -2.03 12.20
N ARG A 18 0.74 -2.91 11.20
CA ARG A 18 2.04 -3.54 10.90
C ARG A 18 2.83 -2.77 9.84
N THR A 19 2.20 -1.76 9.22
CA THR A 19 2.85 -0.90 8.24
C THR A 19 3.61 0.19 8.97
N LYS A 20 4.95 0.13 8.92
CA LYS A 20 5.82 1.10 9.62
C LYS A 20 5.86 2.45 8.93
N SER A 21 5.85 2.44 7.60
CA SER A 21 5.84 3.66 6.80
C SER A 21 5.35 3.38 5.39
N LEU A 22 4.68 4.38 4.82
CA LEU A 22 4.20 4.39 3.44
C LEU A 22 4.73 5.64 2.76
N SER A 23 5.24 5.50 1.54
CA SER A 23 5.60 6.64 0.72
C SER A 23 5.46 6.30 -0.76
N ILE A 24 5.16 7.30 -1.58
CA ILE A 24 5.08 7.12 -3.03
C ILE A 24 6.26 7.85 -3.66
N ARG A 25 7.07 7.14 -4.45
CA ARG A 25 8.17 7.71 -5.22
C ARG A 25 8.18 7.11 -6.61
N ASN A 26 8.28 7.94 -7.65
CA ASN A 26 8.32 7.49 -9.04
C ASN A 26 7.21 6.48 -9.39
N LYS A 27 5.96 6.78 -9.01
CA LYS A 27 4.80 5.88 -9.19
C LYS A 27 4.94 4.50 -8.52
N THR A 28 5.87 4.36 -7.57
CA THR A 28 6.04 3.14 -6.77
C THR A 28 5.64 3.43 -5.33
N LEU A 29 4.73 2.63 -4.79
CA LEU A 29 4.41 2.64 -3.36
C LEU A 29 5.49 1.87 -2.60
N ILE A 30 6.28 2.59 -1.82
CA ILE A 30 7.26 2.02 -0.90
C ILE A 30 6.55 1.72 0.42
N LEU A 31 6.46 0.44 0.73
CA LEU A 31 5.78 -0.08 1.90
C LEU A 31 6.78 -0.80 2.80
N HIS A 32 6.95 -0.28 4.02
CA HIS A 32 7.78 -0.91 5.04
C HIS A 32 6.91 -1.73 5.99
N ILE A 33 7.17 -3.03 6.06
CA ILE A 33 6.46 -3.96 6.94
C ILE A 33 7.48 -4.80 7.70
N ASP A 34 7.20 -5.05 8.98
CA ASP A 34 8.06 -5.82 9.88
C ASP A 34 7.80 -7.33 9.88
N SER A 35 6.69 -7.76 9.27
CA SER A 35 6.31 -9.17 9.13
C SER A 35 6.62 -9.69 7.73
N SER A 36 7.51 -10.69 7.65
CA SER A 36 7.82 -11.39 6.39
C SER A 36 6.60 -12.11 5.82
N VAL A 37 5.74 -12.68 6.67
CA VAL A 37 4.51 -13.39 6.25
C VAL A 37 3.52 -12.41 5.62
N LEU A 38 3.26 -11.29 6.30
CA LEU A 38 2.32 -10.29 5.77
C LEU A 38 2.84 -9.65 4.49
N ARG A 39 4.17 -9.47 4.38
CA ARG A 39 4.80 -9.00 3.15
C ARG A 39 4.49 -9.92 1.98
N ASP A 40 4.59 -11.23 2.18
CA ASP A 40 4.33 -12.23 1.15
C ASP A 40 2.85 -12.22 0.74
N GLU A 41 1.93 -12.21 1.70
CA GLU A 41 0.49 -12.09 1.45
C GLU A 41 0.14 -10.83 0.64
N LEU A 42 0.72 -9.68 1.01
CA LEU A 42 0.51 -8.42 0.30
C LEU A 42 1.17 -8.41 -1.08
N ALA A 43 2.31 -9.08 -1.24
CA ALA A 43 2.98 -9.22 -2.53
C ALA A 43 2.13 -10.05 -3.50
N HIS A 44 1.49 -11.11 -3.02
CA HIS A 44 0.49 -11.87 -3.77
C HIS A 44 -0.72 -11.00 -4.15
N GLY A 45 -1.17 -10.13 -3.23
CA GLY A 45 -2.28 -9.20 -3.43
C GLY A 45 -1.92 -7.86 -4.10
N LYS A 46 -0.69 -7.66 -4.58
CA LYS A 46 -0.17 -6.32 -4.93
C LYS A 46 -1.01 -5.58 -5.97
N GLN A 47 -1.61 -6.30 -6.92
CA GLN A 47 -2.42 -5.69 -7.97
C GLN A 47 -3.68 -5.03 -7.39
N ILE A 48 -4.34 -5.71 -6.45
CA ILE A 48 -5.54 -5.19 -5.76
C ILE A 48 -5.20 -3.91 -5.00
N ILE A 49 -4.00 -3.86 -4.39
CA ILE A 49 -3.54 -2.68 -3.66
C ILE A 49 -3.31 -1.50 -4.62
N ILE A 50 -2.66 -1.74 -5.76
CA ILE A 50 -2.45 -0.73 -6.82
C ILE A 50 -3.81 -0.16 -7.26
N ASP A 51 -4.77 -1.03 -7.55
CA ASP A 51 -6.08 -0.64 -8.02
C ASP A 51 -6.85 0.17 -6.96
N ARG A 52 -6.82 -0.23 -5.68
CA ARG A 52 -7.45 0.50 -4.57
C ARG A 52 -6.85 1.89 -4.38
N VAL A 53 -5.51 1.98 -4.39
CA VAL A 53 -4.81 3.26 -4.21
C VAL A 53 -5.12 4.21 -5.35
N ASN A 54 -5.11 3.72 -6.59
CA ASN A 54 -5.46 4.53 -7.76
C ASN A 54 -6.94 4.93 -7.77
N ALA A 55 -7.84 4.04 -7.37
CA ALA A 55 -9.26 4.33 -7.23
C ALA A 55 -9.52 5.42 -6.18
N GLN A 56 -8.84 5.33 -5.02
CA GLN A 56 -8.92 6.35 -3.97
C GLN A 56 -8.35 7.69 -4.42
N ALA A 57 -7.31 7.68 -5.25
CA ALA A 57 -6.73 8.87 -5.84
C ALA A 57 -7.58 9.47 -6.98
N GLY A 58 -8.50 8.70 -7.56
CA GLY A 58 -9.23 9.05 -8.78
C GLY A 58 -8.38 9.06 -10.05
N MET A 59 -7.11 8.65 -9.97
CA MET A 59 -6.18 8.60 -11.09
C MET A 59 -5.05 7.60 -10.82
N GLU A 60 -4.31 7.21 -11.87
CA GLU A 60 -3.16 6.33 -11.73
C GLU A 60 -1.95 7.07 -11.10
N ILE A 61 -1.80 6.93 -9.78
CA ILE A 61 -0.68 7.50 -9.01
C ILE A 61 0.44 6.49 -8.75
N ILE A 62 0.11 5.19 -8.74
CA ILE A 62 1.08 4.10 -8.59
C ILE A 62 0.85 3.00 -9.64
N ASN A 63 1.94 2.35 -10.05
CA ASN A 63 1.92 1.19 -10.94
C ASN A 63 2.75 0.01 -10.41
N ASN A 64 3.45 0.21 -9.29
CA ASN A 64 4.26 -0.81 -8.66
C ASN A 64 4.27 -0.64 -7.14
N ILE A 65 4.58 -1.72 -6.44
CA ILE A 65 4.76 -1.73 -4.99
C ILE A 65 6.14 -2.31 -4.68
N TRP A 66 6.89 -1.58 -3.88
CA TRP A 66 8.16 -2.02 -3.32
C TRP A 66 8.00 -2.32 -1.84
N PHE A 67 8.27 -3.56 -1.47
CA PHE A 67 8.25 -4.00 -0.08
C PHE A 67 9.66 -3.94 0.50
N ALA A 68 9.90 -2.98 1.41
CA ALA A 68 11.17 -2.78 2.09
C ALA A 68 11.21 -3.54 3.42
#